data_AF-A0A9W8APS3-F1
#
_entry.id   AF-A0A9W8APS3-F1
#
_cell.length_a   1.000
_cell.length_b   1.000
_cell.length_c   1.000
_cell.angle_alpha   90.00
_cell.angle_beta   90.00
_cell.angle_gamma   90.00
#
_symmetry.space_group_name_H-M   'P 1'
#
loop_
_entity.id
_entity.type
_entity.pdbx_description
1 polymer ?
#
loop_
_entity_poly.entity_id
_entity_poly.type
_entity_poly.pdbx_seq_one_letter_code
_entity_poly.pdbx_strand_id
1 'polypeptide(L)'
;MSTAEANSLLQQAQKVATSKGWFGLGGPKYEEAAELYSRAGNSFKLAKKWQEAGEAYLKSAQMYTQAGEEDDASTSYLTAAKCFKKGYPTEAIQSLQCAIKILKSKGRLYPAAAQQKEIAQIYENEFMDIENAMNAYEEAAEWYESEDSKAQATNCSLKVATMAAELEQYQKAYEIFERVAQASLDNQLTKWSVKDYLLKAGICRLAADDHVATQRALEHYQDMDVAFGSTRECKLLLNLAQAVEAGDQEAFTTHVFEYDQMTKLDKWKTTILLRVKQSISSESDLT
;
A
#
# COMPACT_ATOMS: atom_id res chain seq x y z
N MET A 1 -14.08 6.90 -33.65
CA MET A 1 -12.90 7.75 -33.90
C MET A 1 -11.73 6.84 -34.24
N SER A 2 -11.02 7.11 -35.33
CA SER A 2 -9.95 6.22 -35.83
C SER A 2 -8.61 6.59 -35.19
N THR A 3 -7.67 5.65 -35.12
CA THR A 3 -6.28 5.91 -34.72
C THR A 3 -5.59 6.95 -35.62
N ALA A 4 -6.04 7.08 -36.88
CA ALA A 4 -5.57 8.11 -37.80
C ALA A 4 -5.91 9.54 -37.33
N GLU A 5 -7.11 9.75 -36.78
CA GLU A 5 -7.51 11.02 -36.19
C GLU A 5 -6.62 11.37 -34.98
N ALA A 6 -6.35 10.39 -34.11
CA ALA A 6 -5.46 10.56 -32.97
C ALA A 6 -4.04 10.97 -33.40
N ASN A 7 -3.48 10.30 -34.41
CA ASN A 7 -2.15 10.63 -34.95
C ASN A 7 -2.08 12.03 -35.56
N SER A 8 -3.15 12.47 -36.24
CA SER A 8 -3.24 13.84 -36.77
C SER A 8 -3.21 14.87 -35.63
N LEU A 9 -3.96 14.62 -34.55
CA LEU A 9 -3.96 15.47 -33.36
C LEU A 9 -2.58 15.53 -32.69
N LEU A 10 -1.87 14.41 -32.58
CA LEU A 10 -0.50 14.38 -32.04
C LEU A 10 0.47 15.26 -32.86
N GLN A 11 0.38 15.19 -34.19
CA GLN A 11 1.22 16.01 -35.07
C GLN A 11 0.90 17.50 -34.96
N GLN A 12 -0.38 17.85 -34.85
CA GLN A 12 -0.81 19.24 -34.62
C GLN A 12 -0.29 19.74 -33.28
N ALA A 13 -0.48 18.97 -32.20
CA ALA A 13 0.01 19.31 -30.86
C ALA A 13 1.52 19.58 -30.86
N GLN A 14 2.30 18.70 -31.50
CA GLN A 14 3.75 18.86 -31.59
C GLN A 14 4.17 20.14 -32.33
N LYS A 15 3.47 20.50 -33.41
CA LYS A 15 3.74 21.74 -34.16
C LYS A 15 3.45 22.98 -33.30
N VAL A 16 2.34 22.97 -32.57
CA VAL A 16 1.97 24.07 -31.66
C VAL A 16 2.99 24.21 -30.53
N ALA A 17 3.40 23.09 -29.92
CA ALA A 17 4.37 23.02 -28.83
C ALA A 17 5.80 23.45 -29.22
N THR A 18 6.14 23.44 -30.51
CA THR A 18 7.48 23.79 -31.02
C THR A 18 7.50 25.03 -31.90
N SER A 19 6.36 25.72 -32.02
CA SER A 19 6.25 26.92 -32.83
C SER A 19 7.22 28.00 -32.35
N LYS A 20 8.08 28.48 -33.26
CA LYS A 20 8.98 29.60 -33.02
C LYS A 20 8.28 30.87 -33.48
N GLY A 21 8.01 31.79 -32.56
CA GLY A 21 7.41 33.09 -32.88
C GLY A 21 8.22 33.86 -33.91
N TRP A 22 7.53 34.55 -34.82
CA TRP A 22 8.17 35.50 -35.73
C TRP A 22 8.33 36.84 -34.99
N PHE A 23 9.57 37.33 -34.88
CA PHE A 23 9.91 38.62 -34.25
C PHE A 23 9.58 38.75 -32.74
N GLY A 24 9.75 37.68 -31.96
CA GLY A 24 9.64 37.76 -30.49
C GLY A 24 8.21 37.94 -29.96
N LEU A 25 7.21 37.95 -30.84
CA LEU A 25 5.78 37.94 -30.50
C LEU A 25 5.20 36.55 -30.82
N GLY A 26 4.79 35.82 -29.79
CA GLY A 26 4.14 34.50 -29.89
C GLY A 26 5.10 33.33 -29.68
N GLY A 27 5.30 32.93 -28.42
CA GLY A 27 5.99 31.67 -28.08
C GLY A 27 5.11 30.43 -28.30
N PRO A 28 5.62 29.23 -27.95
CA PRO A 28 4.84 28.01 -27.95
C PRO A 28 3.55 28.18 -27.14
N LYS A 29 2.43 27.73 -27.71
CA LYS A 29 1.13 27.74 -27.02
C LYS A 29 0.93 26.42 -26.30
N TYR A 30 1.51 26.32 -25.11
CA TYR A 30 1.56 25.05 -24.38
C TYR A 30 0.17 24.54 -23.99
N GLU A 31 -0.76 25.40 -23.56
CA GLU A 31 -2.15 24.99 -23.28
C GLU A 31 -2.85 24.40 -24.51
N GLU A 32 -2.78 25.10 -25.65
CA GLU A 32 -3.39 24.61 -26.91
C GLU A 32 -2.78 23.26 -27.33
N ALA A 33 -1.46 23.09 -27.18
CA ALA A 33 -0.82 21.81 -27.41
C ALA A 33 -1.29 20.72 -26.42
N ALA A 34 -1.45 21.07 -25.15
CA ALA A 34 -1.90 20.16 -24.10
C ALA A 34 -3.31 19.63 -24.39
N GLU A 35 -4.24 20.50 -24.81
CA GLU A 35 -5.60 20.13 -25.19
C GLU A 35 -5.61 19.18 -26.40
N LEU A 36 -4.79 19.46 -27.43
CA LEU A 36 -4.65 18.59 -28.60
C LEU A 36 -4.12 17.21 -28.23
N TYR A 37 -3.11 17.13 -27.34
CA TYR A 37 -2.62 15.86 -26.80
C TYR A 37 -3.70 15.11 -26.00
N SER A 38 -4.46 15.80 -25.15
CA SER A 38 -5.57 15.20 -24.39
C SER A 38 -6.67 14.65 -25.31
N ARG A 39 -7.02 15.38 -26.38
CA ARG A 39 -7.96 14.90 -27.41
C ARG A 39 -7.43 13.66 -28.14
N ALA A 40 -6.15 13.63 -28.50
CA ALA A 40 -5.51 12.45 -29.07
C ALA A 40 -5.59 11.25 -28.11
N GLY A 41 -5.28 11.47 -26.82
CA GLY A 41 -5.37 10.47 -25.78
C GLY A 41 -6.79 9.90 -25.63
N ASN A 42 -7.82 10.74 -25.71
CA ASN A 42 -9.21 10.27 -25.74
C ASN A 42 -9.53 9.39 -26.94
N SER A 43 -9.08 9.76 -28.14
CA SER A 43 -9.25 8.93 -29.34
C SER A 43 -8.54 7.57 -29.20
N PHE A 44 -7.33 7.53 -28.63
CA PHE A 44 -6.63 6.27 -28.34
C PHE A 44 -7.35 5.42 -27.28
N LYS A 45 -7.90 6.03 -26.22
CA LYS A 45 -8.73 5.32 -25.22
C LYS A 45 -9.94 4.65 -25.86
N LEU A 46 -10.65 5.36 -26.74
CA LEU A 46 -11.80 4.81 -27.48
C LEU A 46 -11.39 3.64 -28.39
N ALA A 47 -10.18 3.70 -28.95
CA ALA A 47 -9.59 2.61 -29.73
C ALA A 47 -8.95 1.50 -28.86
N LYS A 48 -9.05 1.58 -27.53
CA LYS A 48 -8.43 0.66 -26.55
C LYS A 48 -6.90 0.55 -26.68
N LYS A 49 -6.27 1.59 -27.22
CA LYS A 49 -4.82 1.76 -27.35
C LYS A 49 -4.28 2.42 -26.08
N TRP A 50 -4.13 1.63 -25.01
CA TRP A 50 -3.89 2.16 -23.66
C TRP A 50 -2.51 2.77 -23.49
N GLN A 51 -1.48 2.20 -24.13
CA GLN A 51 -0.13 2.76 -24.11
C GLN A 51 -0.11 4.12 -24.80
N GLU A 52 -0.59 4.18 -26.04
CA GLU A 52 -0.59 5.40 -26.85
C GLU A 52 -1.47 6.49 -26.22
N ALA A 53 -2.57 6.10 -25.56
CA ALA A 53 -3.35 7.01 -24.75
C ALA A 53 -2.56 7.57 -23.56
N GLY A 54 -1.88 6.71 -22.79
CA GLY A 54 -1.05 7.12 -21.66
C GLY A 54 0.05 8.09 -22.08
N GLU A 55 0.76 7.79 -23.17
CA GLU A 55 1.81 8.64 -23.73
C GLU A 55 1.28 9.99 -24.20
N ALA A 56 0.09 10.03 -24.82
CA ALA A 56 -0.56 11.28 -25.21
C ALA A 56 -0.92 12.13 -23.98
N TYR A 57 -1.49 11.53 -22.94
CA TYR A 57 -1.79 12.24 -21.69
C TYR A 57 -0.53 12.68 -20.93
N LEU A 58 0.55 11.90 -20.99
CA LEU A 58 1.83 12.29 -20.43
C LEU A 58 2.38 13.56 -21.10
N LYS A 59 2.32 13.62 -22.44
CA LYS A 59 2.68 14.83 -23.19
C LYS A 59 1.76 16.00 -22.85
N SER A 60 0.45 15.75 -22.72
CA SER A 60 -0.52 16.78 -22.29
C SER A 60 -0.13 17.36 -20.92
N ALA A 61 0.17 16.51 -19.94
CA ALA A 61 0.59 16.92 -18.60
C ALA A 61 1.89 17.74 -18.61
N GLN A 62 2.87 17.32 -19.41
CA GLN A 62 4.13 18.04 -19.59
C GLN A 62 3.89 19.43 -20.19
N MET A 63 2.99 19.57 -21.17
CA MET A 63 2.66 20.86 -21.76
C MET A 63 1.95 21.78 -20.75
N TYR A 64 0.96 21.28 -20.00
CA TYR A 64 0.35 22.06 -18.91
C TYR A 64 1.38 22.49 -17.86
N THR A 65 2.35 21.64 -17.52
CA THR A 65 3.44 22.00 -16.62
C THR A 65 4.28 23.16 -17.18
N GLN A 66 4.58 23.17 -18.48
CA GLN A 66 5.30 24.27 -19.13
C GLN A 66 4.46 25.55 -19.20
N ALA A 67 3.13 25.43 -19.27
CA ALA A 67 2.21 26.57 -19.22
C ALA A 67 2.07 27.19 -17.82
N GLY A 68 2.46 26.46 -16.76
CA GLY A 68 2.20 26.85 -15.37
C GLY A 68 0.83 26.39 -14.84
N GLU A 69 0.08 25.62 -15.62
CA GLU A 69 -1.24 25.09 -15.28
C GLU A 69 -1.12 23.79 -14.47
N GLU A 70 -0.70 23.90 -13.21
CA GLU A 70 -0.37 22.76 -12.36
C GLU A 70 -1.55 21.81 -12.08
N ASP A 71 -2.78 22.32 -11.92
CA ASP A 71 -3.95 21.47 -11.65
C ASP A 71 -4.32 20.60 -12.87
N ASP A 72 -4.25 21.18 -14.07
CA ASP A 72 -4.48 20.46 -15.32
C ASP A 72 -3.35 19.48 -15.63
N ALA A 73 -2.11 19.85 -15.31
CA ALA A 73 -0.97 18.94 -15.37
C ALA A 73 -1.17 17.73 -14.46
N SER A 74 -1.50 17.95 -13.18
CA SER A 74 -1.79 16.88 -12.22
C SER A 74 -2.91 15.98 -12.72
N THR A 75 -4.03 16.55 -13.19
CA THR A 75 -5.17 15.79 -13.72
C THR A 75 -4.78 14.94 -14.94
N SER A 76 -3.95 15.49 -15.82
CA SER A 76 -3.45 14.80 -17.01
C SER A 76 -2.49 13.65 -16.64
N TYR A 77 -1.59 13.85 -15.68
CA TYR A 77 -0.74 12.78 -15.14
C TYR A 77 -1.56 11.63 -14.53
N LEU A 78 -2.59 11.94 -13.74
CA LEU A 78 -3.50 10.92 -13.19
C LEU A 78 -4.26 10.16 -14.28
N THR A 79 -4.62 10.85 -15.36
CA THR A 79 -5.29 10.22 -16.51
C THR A 79 -4.33 9.33 -17.31
N ALA A 80 -3.07 9.75 -17.46
CA ALA A 80 -2.00 8.95 -18.04
C ALA A 80 -1.79 7.66 -17.22
N ALA A 81 -1.64 7.77 -15.90
CA ALA A 81 -1.48 6.64 -14.98
C ALA A 81 -2.62 5.62 -15.14
N LYS A 82 -3.87 6.07 -15.17
CA LYS A 82 -5.04 5.20 -15.39
C LYS A 82 -5.00 4.43 -16.72
N CYS A 83 -4.39 5.01 -17.75
CA CYS A 83 -4.19 4.33 -19.03
C CYS A 83 -3.06 3.30 -18.92
N PHE A 84 -1.92 3.69 -18.34
CA PHE A 84 -0.74 2.83 -18.18
C PHE A 84 -0.95 1.64 -17.25
N LYS A 85 -1.82 1.75 -16.24
CA LYS A 85 -2.20 0.61 -15.37
C LYS A 85 -2.67 -0.65 -16.12
N LYS A 86 -2.98 -0.55 -17.42
CA LYS A 86 -3.37 -1.67 -18.29
C LYS A 86 -2.17 -2.26 -19.04
N GLY A 87 -1.16 -2.72 -18.31
CA GLY A 87 0.00 -3.44 -18.86
C GLY A 87 1.33 -2.67 -18.87
N TYR A 88 1.36 -1.45 -18.34
CA TYR A 88 2.54 -0.57 -18.26
C TYR A 88 2.71 -0.03 -16.82
N PRO A 89 2.92 -0.91 -15.82
CA PRO A 89 2.88 -0.52 -14.41
C PRO A 89 4.01 0.47 -14.03
N THR A 90 5.17 0.39 -14.68
CA THR A 90 6.30 1.32 -14.44
C THR A 90 5.93 2.76 -14.82
N GLU A 91 5.35 2.94 -16.00
CA GLU A 91 4.91 4.23 -16.53
C GLU A 91 3.73 4.79 -15.72
N ALA A 92 2.88 3.91 -15.17
CA ALA A 92 1.82 4.29 -14.25
C ALA A 92 2.40 4.88 -12.95
N ILE A 93 3.38 4.21 -12.32
CA ILE A 93 4.05 4.71 -11.11
C ILE A 93 4.72 6.05 -11.38
N GLN A 94 5.48 6.19 -12.47
CA GLN A 94 6.14 7.45 -12.83
C GLN A 94 5.13 8.59 -13.02
N SER A 95 3.99 8.31 -13.66
CA SER A 95 2.92 9.29 -13.85
C SER A 95 2.27 9.70 -12.52
N LEU A 96 2.03 8.74 -11.62
CA LEU A 96 1.51 9.01 -10.27
C LEU A 96 2.48 9.85 -9.44
N GLN A 97 3.79 9.55 -9.49
CA GLN A 97 4.83 10.31 -8.78
C GLN A 97 4.87 11.77 -9.24
N CYS A 98 4.74 12.03 -10.55
CA CYS A 98 4.61 13.39 -11.09
C CYS A 98 3.37 14.11 -10.52
N ALA A 99 2.21 13.45 -10.48
CA ALA A 99 1.00 14.03 -9.89
C ALA A 99 1.15 14.30 -8.39
N ILE A 100 1.74 13.35 -7.63
CA ILE A 100 2.02 13.49 -6.20
C ILE A 100 2.91 14.70 -5.93
N LYS A 101 3.97 14.90 -6.73
CA LYS A 101 4.87 16.05 -6.60
C LYS A 101 4.11 17.38 -6.69
N ILE A 102 3.20 17.50 -7.66
CA ILE A 102 2.37 18.69 -7.83
C ILE A 102 1.37 18.85 -6.67
N LEU A 103 0.71 17.75 -6.26
CA LEU A 103 -0.24 17.82 -5.15
C LEU A 103 0.44 18.25 -3.85
N LYS A 104 1.65 17.74 -3.57
CA LYS A 104 2.46 18.11 -2.41
C LYS A 104 2.93 19.57 -2.46
N SER A 105 3.40 20.07 -3.61
CA SER A 105 3.81 21.49 -3.72
C SER A 105 2.65 22.44 -3.44
N LYS A 106 1.41 22.01 -3.71
CA LYS A 106 0.18 22.75 -3.43
C LYS A 106 -0.43 22.47 -2.04
N GLY A 107 0.26 21.71 -1.18
CA GLY A 107 -0.22 21.36 0.17
C GLY A 107 -1.42 20.41 0.19
N ARG A 108 -1.74 19.72 -0.91
CA ARG A 108 -2.88 18.81 -1.03
C ARG A 108 -2.46 17.39 -0.65
N LEU A 109 -2.25 17.12 0.64
CA LEU A 109 -1.72 15.85 1.12
C LEU A 109 -2.72 14.69 1.04
N TYR A 110 -4.00 14.90 1.35
CA TYR A 110 -5.01 13.84 1.25
C TYR A 110 -5.09 13.19 -0.16
N PRO A 111 -5.24 13.93 -1.28
CA PRO A 111 -5.24 13.32 -2.60
C PRO A 111 -3.87 12.75 -3.01
N ALA A 112 -2.76 13.30 -2.49
CA ALA A 112 -1.43 12.72 -2.70
C ALA A 112 -1.31 11.34 -2.04
N ALA A 113 -1.82 11.19 -0.81
CA ALA A 113 -1.86 9.92 -0.07
C ALA A 113 -2.66 8.85 -0.82
N ALA A 114 -3.77 9.24 -1.46
CA ALA A 114 -4.55 8.35 -2.30
C ALA A 114 -3.75 7.82 -3.50
N GLN A 115 -2.91 8.66 -4.13
CA GLN A 115 -2.06 8.22 -5.24
C GLN A 115 -0.86 7.40 -4.74
N GLN A 116 -0.32 7.72 -3.57
CA GLN A 116 0.78 6.95 -2.98
C GLN A 116 0.32 5.53 -2.61
N LYS A 117 -0.89 5.40 -2.06
CA LYS A 117 -1.53 4.10 -1.83
C LYS A 117 -1.72 3.32 -3.14
N GLU A 118 -2.06 3.99 -4.24
CA GLU A 118 -2.17 3.38 -5.56
C GLU A 118 -0.82 2.87 -6.08
N ILE A 119 0.28 3.61 -5.87
CA ILE A 119 1.65 3.14 -6.16
C ILE A 119 1.96 1.87 -5.36
N ALA A 120 1.62 1.86 -4.07
CA ALA A 120 1.81 0.69 -3.21
C ALA A 120 1.07 -0.56 -3.75
N GLN A 121 -0.16 -0.38 -4.24
CA GLN A 121 -0.94 -1.46 -4.85
C GLN A 121 -0.33 -1.97 -6.16
N ILE A 122 0.31 -1.11 -6.96
CA ILE A 122 1.00 -1.54 -8.17
C ILE A 122 2.23 -2.39 -7.79
N TYR A 123 3.03 -1.96 -6.81
CA TYR A 123 4.14 -2.77 -6.30
C TYR A 123 3.68 -4.12 -5.74
N GLU A 124 2.59 -4.12 -4.95
CA GLU A 124 2.02 -5.32 -4.35
C GLU A 124 1.53 -6.34 -5.38
N ASN A 125 0.81 -5.90 -6.42
CA ASN A 125 0.08 -6.82 -7.32
C ASN A 125 0.76 -7.07 -8.65
N GLU A 126 1.47 -6.09 -9.22
CA GLU A 126 2.05 -6.19 -10.56
C GLU A 126 3.53 -6.63 -10.48
N PHE A 127 4.26 -6.11 -9.49
CA PHE A 127 5.69 -6.42 -9.31
C PHE A 127 5.94 -7.49 -8.25
N MET A 128 4.96 -7.76 -7.37
CA MET A 128 5.14 -8.60 -6.18
C MET A 128 6.32 -8.12 -5.31
N ASP A 129 6.56 -6.81 -5.33
CA ASP A 129 7.67 -6.15 -4.64
C ASP A 129 7.18 -5.65 -3.28
N ILE A 130 7.31 -6.53 -2.28
CA ILE A 130 6.78 -6.30 -0.93
C ILE A 130 7.48 -5.11 -0.26
N GLU A 131 8.78 -4.93 -0.48
CA GLU A 131 9.56 -3.86 0.15
C GLU A 131 9.13 -2.49 -0.35
N ASN A 132 9.06 -2.29 -1.67
CA ASN A 132 8.60 -1.03 -2.23
C ASN A 132 7.10 -0.78 -1.95
N ALA A 133 6.27 -1.84 -1.93
CA ALA A 133 4.87 -1.71 -1.54
C ALA A 133 4.72 -1.25 -0.08
N MET A 134 5.49 -1.83 0.84
CA MET A 134 5.47 -1.48 2.25
C MET A 134 5.86 -0.01 2.47
N ASN A 135 6.97 0.43 1.86
CA ASN A 135 7.43 1.82 1.96
C ASN A 135 6.38 2.80 1.43
N ALA A 136 5.74 2.48 0.30
CA ALA A 136 4.70 3.32 -0.26
C ALA A 136 3.43 3.35 0.61
N TYR A 137 3.00 2.23 1.21
CA TYR A 137 1.89 2.23 2.16
C TYR A 137 2.20 3.01 3.43
N GLU A 138 3.44 2.98 3.90
CA GLU A 138 3.90 3.72 5.08
C GLU A 138 3.82 5.24 4.86
N GLU A 139 4.39 5.73 3.76
CA GLU A 139 4.27 7.15 3.39
C GLU A 139 2.80 7.58 3.23
N ALA A 140 1.96 6.73 2.62
CA ALA A 140 0.54 7.01 2.50
C ALA A 140 -0.17 7.09 3.86
N ALA A 141 0.19 6.20 4.80
CA ALA A 141 -0.36 6.20 6.15
C ALA A 141 -0.02 7.49 6.90
N GLU A 142 1.24 7.94 6.84
CA GLU A 142 1.69 9.17 7.46
C GLU A 142 0.94 10.40 6.93
N TRP A 143 0.76 10.49 5.61
CA TRP A 143 0.03 11.62 5.01
C TRP A 143 -1.45 11.59 5.39
N TYR A 144 -2.10 10.42 5.40
CA TYR A 144 -3.48 10.33 5.88
C TYR A 144 -3.62 10.68 7.37
N GLU A 145 -2.65 10.29 8.21
CA GLU A 145 -2.64 10.64 9.63
C GLU A 145 -2.48 12.16 9.83
N SER A 146 -1.61 12.82 9.04
CA SER A 146 -1.45 14.28 9.06
C SER A 146 -2.71 15.05 8.66
N GLU A 147 -3.59 14.43 7.87
CA GLU A 147 -4.85 15.00 7.39
C GLU A 147 -6.07 14.54 8.24
N ASP A 148 -5.82 14.00 9.44
CA ASP A 148 -6.82 13.45 10.39
C ASP A 148 -7.72 12.34 9.79
N SER A 149 -7.27 11.70 8.70
CA SER A 149 -7.98 10.62 8.03
C SER A 149 -7.63 9.26 8.65
N LYS A 150 -7.97 9.09 9.93
CA LYS A 150 -7.63 7.91 10.75
C LYS A 150 -7.98 6.57 10.10
N ALA A 151 -9.16 6.44 9.52
CA ALA A 151 -9.58 5.19 8.89
C ALA A 151 -8.68 4.77 7.72
N GLN A 152 -8.26 5.73 6.88
CA GLN A 152 -7.34 5.43 5.78
C GLN A 152 -5.92 5.17 6.28
N ALA A 153 -5.46 5.94 7.27
CA ALA A 153 -4.16 5.72 7.90
C ALA A 153 -4.05 4.31 8.52
N THR A 154 -5.09 3.86 9.23
CA THR A 154 -5.18 2.51 9.79
C THR A 154 -5.15 1.44 8.70
N ASN A 155 -5.91 1.61 7.62
CA ASN A 155 -5.92 0.64 6.51
C ASN A 155 -4.53 0.49 5.87
N CYS A 156 -3.81 1.60 5.68
CA CYS A 156 -2.43 1.58 5.17
C CYS A 156 -1.47 0.98 6.21
N SER A 157 -1.58 1.35 7.48
CA SER A 157 -0.74 0.80 8.57
C SER A 157 -0.88 -0.71 8.71
N LEU A 158 -2.09 -1.26 8.58
CA LEU A 158 -2.31 -2.71 8.61
C LEU A 158 -1.65 -3.44 7.44
N LYS A 159 -1.59 -2.81 6.25
CA LYS A 159 -0.83 -3.33 5.10
C LYS A 159 0.67 -3.32 5.41
N VAL A 160 1.19 -2.21 5.95
CA VAL A 160 2.60 -2.11 6.39
C VAL A 160 2.93 -3.22 7.39
N ALA A 161 2.12 -3.41 8.43
CA ALA A 161 2.36 -4.44 9.46
C ALA A 161 2.36 -5.86 8.87
N THR A 162 1.42 -6.14 7.95
CA THR A 162 1.33 -7.44 7.28
C THR A 162 2.59 -7.72 6.45
N MET A 163 3.02 -6.73 5.66
CA MET A 163 4.21 -6.82 4.80
C MET A 163 5.52 -6.87 5.61
N ALA A 164 5.63 -6.07 6.66
CA ALA A 164 6.77 -6.06 7.58
C ALA A 164 6.99 -7.45 8.17
N ALA A 165 5.92 -8.14 8.59
CA ALA A 165 6.03 -9.49 9.12
C ALA A 165 6.44 -10.52 8.06
N GLU A 166 6.00 -10.36 6.80
CA GLU A 166 6.45 -11.20 5.68
C GLU A 166 7.95 -11.03 5.42
N LEU A 167 8.45 -9.80 5.53
CA LEU A 167 9.87 -9.42 5.46
C LEU A 167 10.66 -9.70 6.76
N GLU A 168 10.07 -10.41 7.72
CA GLU A 168 10.71 -10.78 9.00
C GLU A 168 11.06 -9.58 9.90
N GLN A 169 10.51 -8.40 9.60
CA GLN A 169 10.57 -7.20 10.44
C GLN A 169 9.49 -7.28 11.53
N TYR A 170 9.54 -8.35 12.35
CA TYR A 170 8.48 -8.67 13.31
C TYR A 170 8.25 -7.57 14.33
N GLN A 171 9.29 -6.85 14.73
CA GLN A 171 9.19 -5.71 15.64
C GLN A 171 8.26 -4.63 15.11
N LYS A 172 8.56 -4.13 13.91
CA LYS A 172 7.73 -3.13 13.24
C LYS A 172 6.28 -3.63 13.08
N ALA A 173 6.11 -4.92 12.75
CA ALA A 173 4.79 -5.49 12.58
C ALA A 173 3.97 -5.51 13.88
N TYR A 174 4.50 -6.03 14.98
CA TYR A 174 3.74 -6.09 16.24
C TYR A 174 3.46 -4.69 16.80
N GLU A 175 4.40 -3.75 16.70
CA GLU A 175 4.21 -2.38 17.20
C GLU A 175 3.02 -1.69 16.49
N ILE A 176 2.92 -1.89 15.17
CA ILE A 176 1.81 -1.33 14.39
C ILE A 176 0.48 -2.04 14.72
N PHE A 177 0.47 -3.37 14.79
CA PHE A 177 -0.76 -4.11 15.13
C PHE A 177 -1.27 -3.76 16.54
N GLU A 178 -0.38 -3.65 17.53
CA GLU A 178 -0.71 -3.26 18.90
C GLU A 178 -1.26 -1.83 18.95
N ARG A 179 -0.59 -0.88 18.28
CA ARG A 179 -1.07 0.51 18.19
C ARG A 179 -2.46 0.59 17.57
N VAL A 180 -2.70 -0.13 16.46
CA VAL A 180 -4.01 -0.16 15.79
C VAL A 180 -5.06 -0.84 16.66
N ALA A 181 -4.72 -1.91 17.36
CA ALA A 181 -5.61 -2.59 18.30
C ALA A 181 -6.06 -1.63 19.41
N GLN A 182 -5.11 -0.97 20.07
CA GLN A 182 -5.38 0.00 21.14
C GLN A 182 -6.28 1.15 20.66
N ALA A 183 -6.02 1.69 19.46
CA ALA A 183 -6.83 2.77 18.88
C ALA A 183 -8.25 2.30 18.45
N SER A 184 -8.44 1.00 18.26
CA SER A 184 -9.70 0.42 17.78
C SER A 184 -10.64 -0.02 18.91
N LEU A 185 -10.18 -0.05 20.17
CA LEU A 185 -10.96 -0.50 21.34
C LEU A 185 -12.18 0.38 21.62
N ASP A 186 -12.03 1.69 21.50
CA ASP A 186 -13.08 2.67 21.81
C ASP A 186 -14.12 2.82 20.68
N ASN A 187 -13.89 2.18 19.53
CA ASN A 187 -14.75 2.30 18.36
C ASN A 187 -15.59 1.04 18.13
N GLN A 188 -16.92 1.18 18.33
CA GLN A 188 -17.89 0.08 18.20
C GLN A 188 -17.91 -0.59 16.81
N LEU A 189 -17.49 0.11 15.75
CA LEU A 189 -17.45 -0.43 14.40
C LEU A 189 -16.23 -1.33 14.16
N THR A 190 -15.09 -1.00 14.79
CA THR A 190 -13.80 -1.70 14.60
C THR A 190 -13.45 -2.65 15.74
N LYS A 191 -14.18 -2.61 16.85
CA LYS A 191 -13.96 -3.46 18.03
C LYS A 191 -13.87 -4.95 17.69
N TRP A 192 -14.67 -5.43 16.74
CA TRP A 192 -14.66 -6.84 16.32
C TRP A 192 -13.35 -7.29 15.66
N SER A 193 -12.58 -6.36 15.11
CA SER A 193 -11.28 -6.62 14.46
C SER A 193 -10.11 -6.64 15.43
N VAL A 194 -10.28 -6.10 16.65
CA VAL A 194 -9.21 -6.00 17.67
C VAL A 194 -8.58 -7.37 17.95
N LYS A 195 -9.39 -8.41 18.11
CA LYS A 195 -8.90 -9.77 18.36
C LYS A 195 -8.00 -10.32 17.24
N ASP A 196 -8.26 -9.97 15.98
CA ASP A 196 -7.38 -10.37 14.86
C ASP A 196 -6.09 -9.56 14.89
N TYR A 197 -6.13 -8.27 15.21
CA TYR A 197 -4.93 -7.45 15.34
C TYR A 197 -4.02 -7.95 16.47
N LEU A 198 -4.59 -8.24 17.65
CA LEU A 198 -3.85 -8.80 18.78
C LEU A 198 -3.31 -10.21 18.49
N LEU A 199 -4.08 -11.05 17.78
CA LEU A 199 -3.59 -12.34 17.30
C LEU A 199 -2.38 -12.18 16.40
N LYS A 200 -2.44 -11.29 15.42
CA LYS A 200 -1.32 -11.02 14.50
C LYS A 200 -0.10 -10.45 15.21
N ALA A 201 -0.31 -9.52 16.15
CA ALA A 201 0.75 -8.98 16.99
C ALA A 201 1.42 -10.07 17.83
N GLY A 202 0.63 -10.92 18.49
CA GLY A 202 1.14 -12.05 19.29
C GLY A 202 1.92 -13.07 18.46
N ILE A 203 1.45 -13.40 17.25
CA ILE A 203 2.19 -14.29 16.32
C ILE A 203 3.54 -13.64 15.92
N CYS A 204 3.57 -12.33 15.69
CA CYS A 204 4.82 -11.61 15.40
C CYS A 204 5.76 -11.56 16.61
N ARG A 205 5.23 -11.39 17.84
CA ARG A 205 6.01 -11.45 19.08
C ARG A 205 6.66 -12.82 19.27
N LEU A 206 5.91 -13.90 19.05
CA LEU A 206 6.45 -15.27 19.06
C LEU A 206 7.56 -15.46 18.01
N ALA A 207 7.39 -14.90 16.82
CA ALA A 207 8.38 -14.98 15.74
C ALA A 207 9.63 -14.10 15.98
N ALA A 208 9.54 -13.08 16.84
CA ALA A 208 10.65 -12.25 17.25
C ALA A 208 11.55 -12.91 18.32
N ASP A 209 11.15 -14.09 18.83
CA ASP A 209 11.94 -14.96 19.71
C ASP A 209 12.38 -14.31 21.05
N ASP A 210 11.54 -13.42 21.59
CA ASP A 210 11.69 -12.87 22.94
C ASP A 210 10.54 -13.36 23.81
N HIS A 211 10.76 -14.48 24.51
CA HIS A 211 9.73 -15.13 25.33
C HIS A 211 9.24 -14.23 26.47
N VAL A 212 10.16 -13.50 27.13
CA VAL A 212 9.83 -12.63 28.27
C VAL A 212 8.99 -11.45 27.81
N ALA A 213 9.37 -10.80 26.70
CA ALA A 213 8.57 -9.73 26.12
C ALA A 213 7.22 -10.23 25.60
N THR A 214 7.18 -11.44 25.05
CA THR A 214 5.94 -12.07 24.58
C THR A 214 4.97 -12.30 25.73
N GLN A 215 5.39 -12.93 26.83
CA GLN A 215 4.52 -13.16 28.00
C GLN A 215 3.95 -11.84 28.54
N ARG A 216 4.80 -10.82 28.72
CA ARG A 216 4.36 -9.49 29.17
C ARG A 216 3.36 -8.85 28.22
N ALA A 217 3.56 -8.98 26.91
CA ALA A 217 2.62 -8.47 25.92
C ALA A 217 1.27 -9.21 25.98
N LEU A 218 1.26 -10.53 26.17
CA LEU A 218 0.02 -11.31 26.31
C LEU A 218 -0.75 -10.99 27.59
N GLU A 219 -0.07 -10.70 28.70
CA GLU A 219 -0.69 -10.15 29.91
C GLU A 219 -1.33 -8.80 29.61
N HIS A 220 -0.58 -7.89 28.97
CA HIS A 220 -1.08 -6.58 28.60
C HIS A 220 -2.31 -6.64 27.68
N TYR A 221 -2.34 -7.55 26.71
CA TYR A 221 -3.50 -7.72 25.82
C TYR A 221 -4.78 -8.11 26.56
N GLN A 222 -4.65 -8.93 27.62
CA GLN A 222 -5.78 -9.33 28.45
C GLN A 222 -6.27 -8.18 29.35
N ASP A 223 -5.35 -7.33 29.80
CA ASP A 223 -5.68 -6.13 30.56
C ASP A 223 -6.35 -5.05 29.69
N MET A 224 -5.92 -4.94 28.43
CA MET A 224 -6.47 -3.99 27.45
C MET A 224 -7.94 -4.29 27.08
N ASP A 225 -8.28 -5.56 26.88
CA ASP A 225 -9.64 -6.00 26.59
C ASP A 225 -9.97 -7.25 27.41
N VAL A 226 -10.73 -7.08 28.48
CA VAL A 226 -11.17 -8.17 29.36
C VAL A 226 -11.89 -9.28 28.57
N ALA A 227 -12.58 -8.95 27.48
CA ALA A 227 -13.22 -9.96 26.64
C ALA A 227 -12.19 -10.81 25.88
N PHE A 228 -11.05 -10.24 25.51
CA PHE A 228 -10.00 -10.90 24.74
C PHE A 228 -9.47 -12.15 25.44
N GLY A 229 -9.26 -12.12 26.75
CA GLY A 229 -8.78 -13.30 27.50
C GLY A 229 -9.65 -14.55 27.33
N SER A 230 -10.96 -14.38 27.09
CA SER A 230 -11.88 -15.49 26.87
C SER A 230 -11.92 -16.02 25.43
N THR A 231 -11.32 -15.29 24.49
CA THR A 231 -11.35 -15.59 23.05
C THR A 231 -10.48 -16.79 22.69
N ARG A 232 -10.74 -17.36 21.51
CA ARG A 232 -9.91 -18.46 20.96
C ARG A 232 -8.52 -17.95 20.58
N GLU A 233 -8.47 -16.70 20.11
CA GLU A 233 -7.26 -15.98 19.72
C GLU A 233 -6.28 -15.85 20.90
N CYS A 234 -6.74 -15.36 22.04
CA CYS A 234 -5.91 -15.26 23.24
C CYS A 234 -5.45 -16.63 23.75
N LYS A 235 -6.37 -17.61 23.80
CA LYS A 235 -6.04 -18.98 24.24
C LYS A 235 -4.99 -19.63 23.35
N LEU A 236 -5.10 -19.45 22.03
CA LEU A 236 -4.09 -19.91 21.10
C LEU A 236 -2.73 -19.27 21.43
N LEU A 237 -2.66 -17.94 21.54
CA LEU A 237 -1.39 -17.25 21.83
C LEU A 237 -0.73 -17.74 23.12
N LEU A 238 -1.49 -17.91 24.20
CA LEU A 238 -0.97 -18.41 25.48
C LEU A 238 -0.42 -19.84 25.35
N ASN A 239 -1.17 -20.72 24.67
CA ASN A 239 -0.74 -22.10 24.44
C ASN A 239 0.51 -22.18 23.55
N LEU A 240 0.59 -21.34 22.50
CA LEU A 240 1.77 -21.28 21.64
C LEU A 240 2.98 -20.73 22.39
N ALA A 241 2.82 -19.68 23.20
CA ALA A 241 3.90 -19.14 24.02
C ALA A 241 4.46 -20.18 24.99
N GLN A 242 3.58 -20.95 25.65
CA GLN A 242 4.00 -22.04 26.53
C GLN A 242 4.73 -23.15 25.78
N ALA A 243 4.22 -23.56 24.61
CA ALA A 243 4.85 -24.59 23.79
C ALA A 243 6.23 -24.16 23.28
N VAL A 244 6.38 -22.89 22.89
CA VAL A 244 7.67 -22.30 22.49
C VAL A 244 8.65 -22.31 23.67
N GLU A 245 8.24 -21.80 24.84
CA GLU A 245 9.09 -21.77 26.04
C GLU A 245 9.52 -23.16 26.52
N ALA A 246 8.67 -24.18 26.31
CA ALA A 246 8.96 -25.56 26.66
C ALA A 246 9.79 -26.31 25.60
N GLY A 247 10.06 -25.71 24.44
CA GLY A 247 10.69 -26.41 23.31
C GLY A 247 9.78 -27.48 22.67
N ASP A 248 8.47 -27.45 22.92
CA ASP A 248 7.54 -28.53 22.56
C ASP A 248 6.86 -28.25 21.20
N GLN A 249 7.52 -28.71 20.15
CA GLN A 249 7.02 -28.55 18.77
C GLN A 249 5.73 -29.35 18.49
N GLU A 250 5.51 -30.46 19.19
CA GLU A 250 4.31 -31.30 19.03
C GLU A 250 3.09 -30.61 19.63
N ALA A 251 3.22 -30.06 20.84
CA ALA A 251 2.21 -29.23 21.47
C ALA A 251 1.89 -28.00 20.61
N PHE A 252 2.92 -27.30 20.11
CA PHE A 252 2.73 -26.16 19.22
C PHE A 252 1.88 -26.54 17.99
N THR A 253 2.25 -27.63 17.32
CA THR A 253 1.54 -28.11 16.12
C THR A 253 0.09 -28.51 16.43
N THR A 254 -0.12 -29.15 17.58
CA THR A 254 -1.45 -29.57 18.05
C THR A 254 -2.36 -28.38 18.27
N HIS A 255 -1.90 -27.35 18.98
CA HIS A 255 -2.69 -26.14 19.24
C HIS A 255 -3.02 -25.36 17.97
N VAL A 256 -2.07 -25.26 17.02
CA VAL A 256 -2.33 -24.67 15.70
C VAL A 256 -3.41 -25.45 14.94
N PHE A 257 -3.34 -26.79 14.95
CA PHE A 257 -4.33 -27.65 14.29
C PHE A 257 -5.73 -27.51 14.91
N GLU A 258 -5.85 -27.58 16.23
CA GLU A 258 -7.12 -27.43 16.94
C GLU A 258 -7.78 -26.07 16.66
N TYR A 259 -6.98 -25.01 16.63
CA TYR A 259 -7.47 -23.68 16.27
C TYR A 259 -7.95 -23.65 14.82
N ASP A 260 -7.20 -24.21 13.87
CA ASP A 260 -7.57 -24.22 12.44
C ASP A 260 -8.87 -24.99 12.14
N GLN A 261 -9.19 -26.03 12.93
CA GLN A 261 -10.48 -26.74 12.82
C GLN A 261 -11.67 -25.82 13.16
N MET A 262 -11.45 -24.88 14.06
CA MET A 262 -12.48 -24.00 14.62
C MET A 262 -12.53 -22.64 13.93
N THR A 263 -11.38 -22.15 13.45
CA THR A 263 -11.19 -20.85 12.82
C THR A 263 -10.05 -20.97 11.83
N LYS A 264 -10.40 -20.99 10.54
CA LYS A 264 -9.45 -21.27 9.47
C LYS A 264 -8.34 -20.24 9.44
N LEU A 265 -7.10 -20.73 9.43
CA LEU A 265 -5.91 -19.90 9.31
C LEU A 265 -5.77 -19.45 7.85
N ASP A 266 -5.56 -18.15 7.68
CA ASP A 266 -5.19 -17.61 6.38
C ASP A 266 -3.72 -17.93 6.05
N LYS A 267 -3.33 -17.64 4.80
CA LYS A 267 -1.97 -17.88 4.30
C LYS A 267 -0.92 -17.14 5.14
N TRP A 268 -1.21 -15.91 5.57
CA TRP A 268 -0.26 -15.10 6.33
C TRP A 268 0.01 -15.71 7.71
N LYS A 269 -1.05 -16.07 8.45
CA LYS A 269 -0.91 -16.71 9.77
C LYS A 269 -0.16 -18.03 9.66
N THR A 270 -0.52 -18.86 8.69
CA THR A 270 0.15 -20.15 8.43
C THR A 270 1.65 -19.96 8.16
N THR A 271 2.01 -18.95 7.35
CA THR A 271 3.41 -18.70 6.97
C THR A 271 4.25 -18.32 8.19
N ILE A 272 3.78 -17.39 9.02
CA ILE A 272 4.56 -16.95 10.19
C ILE A 272 4.57 -18.01 11.29
N LEU A 273 3.44 -18.69 11.55
CA LEU A 273 3.40 -19.81 12.50
C LEU A 273 4.35 -20.95 12.11
N LEU A 274 4.55 -21.20 10.82
CA LEU A 274 5.54 -22.16 10.35
C LEU A 274 6.97 -21.72 10.67
N ARG A 275 7.27 -20.41 10.56
CA ARG A 275 8.58 -19.85 10.95
C ARG A 275 8.82 -19.99 12.46
N VAL A 276 7.82 -19.69 13.29
CA VAL A 276 7.88 -19.91 14.75
C VAL A 276 8.11 -21.39 15.05
N LYS A 277 7.37 -22.30 14.40
CA LYS A 277 7.56 -23.74 14.58
C LYS A 277 9.00 -24.19 14.27
N GLN A 278 9.62 -23.58 13.27
CA GLN A 278 10.99 -23.91 12.85
C GLN A 278 12.03 -23.42 13.87
N SER A 279 11.81 -22.28 14.55
CA SER A 279 12.75 -21.77 15.56
C SER A 279 12.81 -22.67 16.81
N ILE A 280 11.69 -23.31 17.18
CA ILE A 280 11.64 -24.28 18.29
C ILE A 280 12.63 -25.45 18.06
N SER A 281 12.72 -25.96 16.82
CA SER A 281 13.62 -27.08 16.51
C SER A 281 15.11 -26.70 16.58
N SER A 282 15.46 -25.47 16.20
CA SER A 282 16.86 -25.02 16.22
C SER A 282 17.43 -24.93 17.65
N GLU A 283 16.60 -24.67 18.66
CA GLU A 283 17.06 -24.66 20.05
C GLU A 283 17.29 -26.08 20.59
N SER A 284 16.47 -27.06 20.20
CA SER A 284 16.62 -28.45 20.63
C SER A 284 17.88 -29.15 20.09
N ASP A 285 18.41 -28.70 18.95
CA ASP A 285 19.62 -29.25 18.33
C ASP A 285 20.93 -28.66 18.92
N LEU A 286 20.84 -27.60 19.74
CA LEU A 286 21.99 -26.89 20.32
C LEU A 286 22.29 -27.27 21.78
N THR A 287 21.48 -28.14 22.38
CA THR A 287 21.63 -28.69 23.75
C THR A 287 21.91 -30.18 23.76
#